data_AF-A0A9W9AMT2-F1
#
_entry.id   AF-A0A9W9AMT2-F1
#
_cell.length_a   1.000
_cell.length_b   1.000
_cell.length_c   1.000
_cell.angle_alpha   90.00
_cell.angle_beta   90.00
_cell.angle_gamma   90.00
#
_symmetry.space_group_name_H-M   'P 1'
#
loop_
_entity.id
_entity.type
_entity.pdbx_description
1 polymer ?
#
loop_
_entity_poly.entity_id
_entity_poly.type
_entity_poly.pdbx_seq_one_letter_code
_entity_poly.pdbx_strand_id
1 'polypeptide(L)'
;MSSNTNQTQTYEAGDHVQYKAVGGGKGTTSTTEGEIQEVITHKRPAGDTGVKVNATPEDPRYVIRNDNTGKETAYKEQNIDGVTE
;
A
#
# COMPACT_ATOMS: atom_id res chain seq x y z
N MET A 1 -5.84 28.32 0.69
CA MET A 1 -5.75 27.56 -0.58
C MET A 1 -5.25 26.18 -0.19
N SER A 2 -6.17 25.28 0.17
CA SER A 2 -5.78 23.92 0.57
C SER A 2 -5.74 23.09 -0.69
N SER A 3 -4.54 22.73 -1.11
CA SER A 3 -4.27 21.94 -2.31
C SER A 3 -5.03 20.62 -2.23
N ASN A 4 -6.18 20.58 -2.88
CA ASN A 4 -6.94 19.38 -3.13
C ASN A 4 -6.29 18.69 -4.34
N THR A 5 -5.10 18.12 -4.13
CA THR A 5 -4.46 17.27 -5.13
C THR A 5 -5.22 15.94 -5.17
N ASN A 6 -6.31 15.93 -5.93
CA ASN A 6 -6.72 14.74 -6.68
C ASN A 6 -5.66 14.47 -7.76
N GLN A 7 -4.42 14.22 -7.35
CA GLN A 7 -3.45 13.55 -8.20
C GLN A 7 -3.95 12.12 -8.27
N THR A 8 -4.21 11.63 -9.47
CA THR A 8 -4.35 10.21 -9.76
C THR A 8 -2.96 9.61 -9.52
N GLN A 9 -2.56 9.50 -8.25
CA GLN A 9 -1.20 9.15 -7.86
C GLN A 9 -1.05 7.66 -8.10
N THR A 10 -0.56 7.34 -9.29
CA THR A 10 -0.27 5.95 -9.66
C THR A 10 1.09 5.65 -9.06
N TYR A 11 1.14 4.76 -8.08
CA TYR A 11 2.40 4.33 -7.48
C TYR A 11 2.98 3.16 -8.27
N GLU A 12 4.30 2.99 -8.25
CA GLU A 12 5.00 1.92 -8.94
C GLU A 12 5.92 1.11 -8.02
N ALA A 13 6.37 -0.05 -8.50
CA ALA A 13 7.30 -0.87 -7.76
C ALA A 13 8.65 -0.16 -7.64
N GLY A 14 9.20 -0.11 -6.43
CA GLY A 14 10.40 0.64 -6.06
C GLY A 14 10.10 1.97 -5.36
N ASP A 15 8.86 2.49 -5.42
CA ASP A 15 8.50 3.70 -4.70
C ASP A 15 8.56 3.48 -3.19
N HIS A 16 9.18 4.41 -2.47
CA HIS A 16 9.08 4.49 -1.03
C HIS A 16 7.86 5.34 -0.66
N VAL A 17 6.99 4.83 0.21
CA VAL A 17 5.72 5.49 0.53
C VAL A 17 5.44 5.50 2.02
N GLN A 18 4.77 6.56 2.46
CA GLN A 18 4.10 6.59 3.76
C GLN A 18 2.69 6.05 3.61
N TYR A 19 2.28 5.13 4.48
CA TYR A 19 0.98 4.49 4.41
C TYR A 19 0.42 4.12 5.78
N LYS A 20 -0.88 3.83 5.80
CA LYS A 20 -1.66 3.43 6.98
C LYS A 20 -1.73 1.91 7.05
N ALA A 21 -0.86 1.31 7.86
CA ALA A 21 -0.87 -0.11 8.11
C ALA A 21 -2.13 -0.52 8.89
N VAL A 22 -2.86 -1.47 8.33
CA VAL A 22 -4.01 -2.13 8.96
C VAL A 22 -3.55 -3.51 9.40
N GLY A 23 -3.46 -3.73 10.72
CA GLY A 23 -3.07 -5.00 11.29
C GLY A 23 -1.84 -4.88 12.19
N GLY A 24 -2.07 -5.03 13.50
CA GLY A 24 -1.04 -4.96 14.51
C GLY A 24 -1.67 -5.07 15.89
N GLY A 25 -2.13 -6.27 16.27
CA GLY A 25 -2.49 -6.70 17.64
C GLY A 25 -3.53 -5.89 18.46
N LYS A 26 -3.89 -4.67 18.07
CA LYS A 26 -4.63 -3.71 18.90
C LYS A 26 -5.60 -2.81 18.12
N GLY A 27 -6.00 -3.20 16.91
CA GLY A 27 -7.02 -2.47 16.15
C GLY A 27 -6.67 -1.01 15.82
N THR A 28 -5.41 -0.61 16.00
CA THR A 28 -4.91 0.72 15.69
C THR A 28 -4.34 0.73 14.28
N THR A 29 -4.86 1.58 13.42
CA THR A 29 -4.21 1.97 12.18
C THR A 29 -3.01 2.84 12.55
N SER A 30 -1.79 2.41 12.22
CA SER A 30 -0.58 3.20 12.42
C SER A 30 -0.05 3.68 11.08
N THR A 31 0.32 4.96 11.01
CA THR A 31 1.11 5.50 9.90
C THR A 31 2.55 4.98 10.00
N THR A 32 3.06 4.46 8.90
CA THR A 32 4.41 3.87 8.77
C THR A 32 4.90 4.06 7.35
N GLU A 33 6.18 3.79 7.13
CA GLU A 33 6.82 3.84 5.81
C GLU A 33 7.15 2.42 5.31
N GLY A 34 7.39 2.32 4.01
CA GLY A 34 7.79 1.09 3.34
C GLY A 34 7.93 1.24 1.83
N GLU A 35 8.48 0.21 1.20
CA GLU A 35 8.75 0.18 -0.23
C GLU A 35 7.69 -0.64 -0.96
N ILE A 36 7.15 -0.11 -2.06
CA ILE A 36 6.25 -0.87 -2.93
C ILE A 36 7.06 -1.93 -3.66
N GLN A 37 6.78 -3.20 -3.40
CA GLN A 37 7.42 -4.32 -4.10
C GLN A 37 6.68 -4.67 -5.39
N GLU A 38 5.36 -4.48 -5.42
CA GLU A 38 4.55 -4.90 -6.56
C GLU A 38 3.20 -4.17 -6.65
N VAL A 39 2.75 -3.90 -7.88
CA VAL A 39 1.40 -3.38 -8.17
C VAL A 39 0.54 -4.47 -8.77
N ILE A 40 -0.56 -4.80 -8.11
CA ILE A 40 -1.48 -5.86 -8.50
C ILE A 40 -2.75 -5.26 -9.10
N THR A 41 -3.03 -5.59 -10.35
CA THR A 41 -4.22 -5.09 -11.09
C THR A 41 -5.23 -6.20 -11.43
N HIS A 42 -5.05 -7.40 -10.89
CA HIS A 42 -5.96 -8.53 -11.10
C HIS A 42 -6.04 -9.42 -9.86
N LYS A 43 -7.09 -10.24 -9.77
CA LYS A 43 -7.34 -11.09 -8.62
C LYS A 43 -6.28 -12.19 -8.44
N ARG A 44 -5.45 -12.08 -7.40
CA ARG A 44 -4.47 -13.11 -7.03
C ARG A 44 -4.06 -13.05 -5.55
N PRO A 45 -3.39 -14.09 -5.00
CA PRO A 45 -2.71 -14.02 -3.72
C PRO A 45 -1.64 -12.92 -3.68
N ALA A 46 -1.45 -12.27 -2.52
CA ALA A 46 -0.49 -11.17 -2.37
C ALA A 46 0.09 -11.05 -0.96
N GLY A 47 1.34 -10.57 -0.87
CA GLY A 47 2.10 -10.38 0.38
C GLY A 47 2.37 -11.69 1.13
N ASP A 48 2.94 -11.58 2.34
CA ASP A 48 3.39 -12.73 3.13
C ASP A 48 2.25 -13.63 3.60
N THR A 49 1.04 -13.06 3.72
CA THR A 49 -0.14 -13.81 4.17
C THR A 49 -0.75 -14.68 3.08
N GLY A 50 -0.40 -14.44 1.81
CA GLY A 50 -0.98 -15.14 0.66
C GLY A 50 -2.49 -14.93 0.49
N VAL A 51 -3.07 -13.92 1.15
CA VAL A 51 -4.51 -13.64 1.07
C VAL A 51 -4.86 -13.19 -0.35
N LYS A 52 -5.93 -13.75 -0.89
CA LYS A 52 -6.40 -13.42 -2.23
C LYS A 52 -6.99 -12.01 -2.24
N VAL A 53 -6.35 -11.10 -2.96
CA VAL A 53 -6.85 -9.75 -3.15
C VAL A 53 -7.76 -9.69 -4.38
N ASN A 54 -8.86 -8.96 -4.28
CA ASN A 54 -9.70 -8.63 -5.42
C ASN A 54 -9.23 -7.29 -5.99
N ALA A 55 -8.13 -7.30 -6.74
CA ALA A 55 -7.63 -6.13 -7.45
C ALA A 55 -8.16 -6.07 -8.88
N THR A 56 -8.32 -4.86 -9.41
CA THR A 56 -8.59 -4.57 -10.84
C THR A 56 -7.67 -3.45 -11.31
N PRO A 57 -7.59 -3.14 -12.62
CA PRO A 57 -6.81 -1.99 -13.09
C PRO A 57 -7.27 -0.65 -12.49
N GLU A 58 -8.55 -0.52 -12.16
CA GLU A 58 -9.16 0.68 -11.56
C GLU A 58 -9.12 0.70 -10.03
N ASP A 59 -8.96 -0.47 -9.39
CA ASP A 59 -8.77 -0.63 -7.94
C ASP A 59 -7.56 -1.54 -7.68
N PRO A 60 -6.34 -1.04 -7.95
CA PRO A 60 -5.12 -1.82 -7.76
C PRO A 60 -4.86 -2.11 -6.27
N ARG A 61 -3.97 -3.06 -6.03
CA ARG A 61 -3.43 -3.35 -4.70
C ARG A 61 -1.92 -3.22 -4.75
N TYR A 62 -1.37 -2.47 -3.82
CA TYR A 62 0.06 -2.21 -3.72
C TYR A 62 0.64 -3.09 -2.63
N VAL A 63 1.54 -3.99 -3.00
CA VAL A 63 2.29 -4.80 -2.04
C VAL A 63 3.40 -3.93 -1.48
N ILE A 64 3.30 -3.61 -0.20
CA ILE A 64 4.27 -2.75 0.48
C ILE A 64 5.04 -3.62 1.47
N ARG A 65 6.38 -3.58 1.38
CA ARG A 65 7.28 -4.15 2.39
C ARG A 65 7.47 -3.10 3.48
N ASN A 66 6.97 -3.39 4.67
CA ASN A 66 7.06 -2.48 5.81
C ASN A 66 8.51 -2.38 6.31
N ASP A 67 9.03 -1.16 6.46
CA ASP A 67 10.42 -0.95 6.89
C ASP A 67 10.72 -1.42 8.31
N ASN A 68 9.73 -1.30 9.21
CA ASN A 68 9.90 -1.67 10.61
C ASN A 68 9.89 -3.19 10.84
N THR A 69 9.15 -3.93 10.02
CA THR A 69 8.90 -5.37 10.25
C THR A 69 9.43 -6.28 9.15
N GLY A 70 9.79 -5.72 7.98
CA GLY A 70 10.17 -6.45 6.78
C GLY A 70 9.03 -7.23 6.12
N LYS A 71 7.80 -7.13 6.64
CA LYS A 71 6.64 -7.90 6.14
C LYS A 71 6.01 -7.25 4.93
N GLU A 72 5.56 -8.08 4.00
CA GLU A 72 4.83 -7.64 2.82
C GLU A 72 3.32 -7.74 3.02
N THR A 73 2.60 -6.67 2.71
CA THR A 73 1.14 -6.66 2.76
C THR A 73 0.56 -5.83 1.63
N ALA A 74 -0.54 -6.32 1.05
CA ALA A 74 -1.24 -5.64 -0.03
C ALA A 74 -2.24 -4.62 0.52
N TYR A 75 -2.06 -3.36 0.15
CA TYR A 75 -2.90 -2.22 0.55
C TYR A 75 -3.65 -1.61 -0.62
N LYS A 76 -4.73 -0.88 -0.32
CA LYS A 76 -5.41 -0.06 -1.33
C LYS A 76 -4.65 1.25 -1.51
N GLU A 77 -4.83 1.90 -2.66
CA GLU A 77 -4.30 3.26 -2.89
C GLU A 77 -4.70 4.23 -1.77
N GLN A 78 -5.95 4.15 -1.30
CA GLN A 78 -6.50 4.98 -0.23
C GLN A 78 -5.80 4.82 1.13
N ASN A 79 -5.00 3.77 1.30
CA ASN A 79 -4.18 3.57 2.49
C ASN A 79 -2.80 4.24 2.37
N ILE A 80 -2.40 4.70 1.20
CA ILE A 80 -1.11 5.34 0.95
C ILE A 80 -1.30 6.85 1.03
N ASP A 81 -0.55 7.50 1.91
CA ASP A 81 -0.62 8.94 2.14
C ASP A 81 0.23 9.72 1.11
N GLY A 82 1.30 9.12 0.58
CA GLY A 82 2.14 9.68 -0.48
C GLY A 82 3.51 9.02 -0.60
N VAL A 83 4.26 9.37 -1.65
CA VAL A 83 5.67 8.99 -1.82
C VAL A 83 6.54 9.78 -0.84
N THR A 84 7.53 9.12 -0.24
CA THR A 84 8.54 9.71 0.63
C THR A 84 9.90 9.70 -0.09
N GLU A 85 10.61 10.83 -0.05
CA GLU A 85 11.93 11.01 -0.68
C GLU A 85 13.06 10.26 0.05
#